data_AF-A0A7X4HTT4-F1
#
_entry.id   AF-A0A7X4HTT4-F1
#
_cell.length_a   1.000
_cell.length_b   1.000
_cell.length_c   1.000
_cell.angle_alpha   90.00
_cell.angle_beta   90.00
_cell.angle_gamma   90.00
#
_symmetry.space_group_name_H-M   'P 1'
#
loop_
_entity.id
_entity.type
_entity.pdbx_description
1 polymer ?
#
loop_
_entity_poly.entity_id
_entity_poly.type
_entity_poly.pdbx_seq_one_letter_code
_entity_poly.pdbx_strand_id
1 'polypeptide(L)' 'MATAHDVITLEVEMTDLEAAPDVARELMAPLESRYAEALIYVYAAGEGEGGHVPAMRFQWTADGGLVAMEY' A
#
# COMPACT_ATOMS: atom_id res chain seq x y z
N MET A 1 -1.88 -25.92 -7.59
CA MET A 1 -0.79 -24.94 -7.79
C MET A 1 -0.92 -23.92 -6.68
N ALA A 2 0.02 -23.90 -5.74
CA ALA A 2 -0.05 -23.06 -4.54
C ALA A 2 1.21 -22.19 -4.48
N THR A 3 1.02 -20.87 -4.52
CA THR A 3 1.89 -19.85 -3.91
C THR A 3 1.07 -18.55 -3.80
N ALA A 4 -0.01 -18.54 -3.01
CA ALA A 4 -0.55 -17.27 -2.54
C ALA A 4 0.32 -16.86 -1.36
N HIS A 5 1.08 -15.78 -1.50
CA HIS A 5 1.54 -15.08 -0.31
C HIS A 5 0.29 -14.40 0.27
N ASP A 6 -0.11 -14.75 1.50
CA ASP A 6 -1.40 -14.31 2.04
C ASP A 6 -1.49 -12.78 2.09
N VAL A 7 -0.42 -12.11 2.53
CA VAL A 7 -0.38 -10.65 2.68
C VAL A 7 0.99 -10.10 2.26
N ILE A 8 1.00 -8.95 1.58
CA ILE A 8 2.20 -8.11 1.40
C ILE A 8 2.03 -6.78 2.12
N THR A 9 3.14 -6.27 2.66
CA THR A 9 3.22 -4.89 3.16
C THR A 9 4.21 -4.12 2.31
N LEU A 10 3.79 -2.95 1.84
CA LEU A 10 4.60 -1.99 1.12
C LEU A 10 4.68 -0.72 1.97
N GLU A 11 5.90 -0.24 2.17
CA GLU A 11 6.17 1.04 2.81
C GLU A 11 6.79 1.95 1.77
N VAL A 12 6.20 3.13 1.58
CA VAL A 12 6.55 4.04 0.49
C VAL A 12 6.72 5.43 1.07
N GLU A 13 7.86 6.04 0.78
CA GLU A 13 8.08 7.46 1.06
C GLU A 13 7.74 8.29 -0.17
N MET A 14 7.00 9.37 0.04
CA MET A 14 6.58 10.26 -1.04
C MET A 14 6.84 11.72 -0.69
N THR A 15 7.32 12.48 -1.68
CA THR A 15 7.43 13.94 -1.57
C THR A 15 6.09 14.63 -1.82
N ASP A 16 5.27 14.06 -2.70
CA ASP A 16 3.91 14.53 -3.00
C ASP A 16 2.89 13.50 -2.51
N LEU A 17 2.25 13.81 -1.39
CA LEU A 17 1.23 12.93 -0.79
C LEU A 17 -0.10 12.98 -1.55
N GLU A 18 -0.38 14.02 -2.32
CA GLU A 18 -1.64 14.09 -3.09
C GLU A 18 -1.69 13.02 -4.20
N ALA A 19 -0.51 12.62 -4.71
CA ALA A 19 -0.37 11.57 -5.71
C ALA A 19 -0.46 10.14 -5.13
N ALA A 20 -0.54 9.98 -3.81
CA ALA A 20 -0.51 8.66 -3.17
C ALA A 20 -1.61 7.69 -3.63
N PRO A 21 -2.87 8.11 -3.88
CA PRO A 21 -3.90 7.20 -4.39
C PRO A 21 -3.56 6.61 -5.76
N ASP A 22 -2.93 7.39 -6.64
CA ASP A 22 -2.57 6.92 -7.97
C ASP A 22 -1.36 6.00 -7.92
N VAL A 23 -0.34 6.36 -7.13
CA VAL A 23 0.83 5.50 -6.90
C VAL A 23 0.42 4.17 -6.26
N ALA A 24 -0.50 4.16 -5.29
CA ALA A 24 -0.99 2.92 -4.69
C ALA A 24 -1.69 2.01 -5.70
N ARG A 25 -2.42 2.56 -6.69
CA ARG A 25 -3.01 1.77 -7.79
C ARG A 25 -1.94 1.19 -8.70
N GLU A 26 -0.95 2.00 -9.08
CA GLU A 26 0.16 1.57 -9.94
C GLU A 26 1.00 0.46 -9.28
N LEU A 27 1.25 0.58 -7.98
CA LEU A 27 1.95 -0.43 -7.19
C LEU A 27 1.16 -1.74 -7.11
N MET A 28 -0.18 -1.67 -7.00
CA MET A 28 -1.00 -2.87 -6.87
C MET A 28 -1.22 -3.61 -8.18
N ALA A 29 -1.35 -2.92 -9.31
CA ALA A 29 -1.65 -3.55 -10.60
C ALA A 29 -0.84 -4.83 -10.93
N PRO A 30 0.49 -4.89 -10.73
CA PRO A 30 1.26 -6.11 -10.97
C PRO A 30 1.16 -7.17 -9.84
N LEU A 31 0.65 -6.79 -8.67
CA LEU A 31 0.61 -7.61 -7.45
C LEU A 31 -0.75 -8.30 -7.21
N GLU A 32 -1.84 -7.80 -7.82
CA GLU A 32 -3.21 -8.30 -7.61
C GLU A 32 -3.36 -9.81 -7.86
N SER A 33 -2.60 -10.36 -8.82
CA SER A 33 -2.64 -11.80 -9.15
C SER A 33 -1.77 -12.69 -8.25
N ARG A 34 -1.02 -12.10 -7.31
CA ARG A 34 0.02 -12.78 -6.53
C ARG A 34 -0.26 -12.82 -5.03
N TYR A 35 -1.07 -11.90 -4.53
CA TYR A 35 -1.37 -11.75 -3.11
C TYR A 35 -2.87 -11.77 -2.88
N ALA A 36 -3.32 -12.27 -1.72
CA ALA A 36 -4.72 -12.19 -1.33
C ALA A 36 -5.06 -10.82 -0.73
N GLU A 37 -4.06 -10.17 -0.12
CA GLU A 37 -4.17 -8.85 0.50
C GLU A 37 -2.86 -8.06 0.36
N ALA A 38 -2.97 -6.73 0.27
CA ALA A 38 -1.84 -5.83 0.36
C ALA A 38 -2.13 -4.64 1.28
N LEU A 39 -1.16 -4.27 2.10
CA LEU A 39 -1.16 -3.07 2.93
C LEU A 39 -0.10 -2.12 2.40
N ILE A 40 -0.49 -0.89 2.09
CA ILE A 40 0.41 0.15 1.60
C ILE A 40 0.42 1.27 2.64
N TYR A 41 1.58 1.52 3.23
CA TYR A 41 1.80 2.63 4.15
C TYR A 41 2.58 3.71 3.42
N VAL A 42 2.02 4.91 3.38
CA VAL A 42 2.64 6.06 2.73
C VAL A 42 3.12 7.03 3.80
N TYR A 43 4.42 7.30 3.79
CA TYR A 43 5.10 8.23 4.66
C TYR A 43 5.51 9.48 3.87
N ALA A 44 5.61 10.62 4.55
CA ALA A 44 6.28 11.76 3.93
C ALA A 44 7.77 11.44 3.73
N ALA A 45 8.40 12.12 2.78
CA ALA A 45 9.82 11.91 2.48
C ALA A 45 10.69 12.10 3.75
N GLY A 46 11.51 11.09 4.04
CA GLY A 46 12.37 11.06 5.24
C GLY A 46 11.66 10.61 6.53
N GLU A 47 10.39 10.19 6.47
CA GLU A 47 9.64 9.65 7.61
C GLU A 47 9.44 8.13 7.57
N GLY A 48 9.96 7.41 6.57
CA GLY A 48 9.83 5.95 6.48
C GLY A 48 10.78 5.19 7.42
N GLU A 49 11.81 5.83 7.97
CA GLU A 49 12.68 5.21 8.96
C GLU A 49 12.10 5.32 10.39
N GLY A 50 11.42 4.26 10.82
CA GLY A 50 11.30 3.84 12.23
C GLY A 50 10.60 4.80 13.20
N GLY A 51 9.27 4.72 13.28
CA GLY A 51 8.48 5.24 14.41
C GLY A 51 7.54 6.40 14.08
N HIS A 52 7.58 6.91 12.85
CA HIS A 52 6.61 7.88 12.37
C HIS A 52 5.29 7.18 12.01
N VAL A 53 4.19 7.93 12.15
CA VAL A 53 2.86 7.45 11.73
C VAL A 53 2.74 7.68 10.22
N PRO A 54 2.27 6.69 9.45
CA PRO A 54 2.01 6.88 8.03
C PRO A 54 1.06 8.05 7.82
N ALA A 55 1.35 8.89 6.83
CA ALA A 55 0.45 9.96 6.43
C ALA A 55 -0.85 9.41 5.85
N MET A 56 -0.76 8.29 5.11
CA MET A 56 -1.90 7.56 4.59
C MET A 56 -1.65 6.06 4.64
N ARG A 57 -2.74 5.30 4.72
CA ARG A 57 -2.72 3.84 4.57
C ARG A 57 -3.73 3.45 3.51
N PHE A 58 -3.33 2.53 2.64
CA PHE A 58 -4.23 1.86 1.72
C PHE A 58 -4.27 0.37 2.03
N GLN A 59 -5.44 -0.23 1.82
CA GLN A 59 -5.62 -1.66 1.86
C GLN A 59 -6.19 -2.10 0.52
N TRP A 60 -5.62 -3.15 -0.05
CA TRP A 60 -6.16 -3.83 -1.20
C TRP A 60 -6.53 -5.26 -0.84
N THR A 61 -7.69 -5.70 -1.29
CA THR A 61 -8.12 -7.10 -1.26
C THR A 61 -8.74 -7.46 -2.60
N ALA A 62 -8.73 -8.75 -2.96
CA ALA A 62 -9.29 -9.21 -4.23
C ALA A 62 -10.78 -8.86 -4.41
N ASP A 63 -11.55 -8.90 -3.32
CA ASP A 63 -13.00 -8.63 -3.37
C ASP A 63 -13.36 -7.15 -3.16
N GLY A 64 -12.50 -6.39 -2.45
CA GLY A 64 -12.75 -5.00 -2.07
C GLY A 64 -12.04 -3.97 -2.95
N GLY A 65 -11.06 -4.38 -3.74
CA GLY A 65 -10.16 -3.48 -4.46
C GLY A 65 -9.34 -2.61 -3.51
N LEU A 66 -8.77 -1.53 -4.04
CA LEU A 66 -7.94 -0.60 -3.28
C LEU A 66 -8.81 0.45 -2.57
N VAL A 67 -8.69 0.52 -1.25
CA VAL A 67 -9.37 1.51 -0.40
C VAL A 67 -8.36 2.29 0.46
N ALA A 68 -8.62 3.58 0.62
CA ALA A 68 -7.90 4.40 1.60
C ALA A 68 -8.49 4.17 2.99
N MET A 69 -7.62 4.00 3.97
CA MET A 69 -7.97 3.80 5.37
C MET A 69 -7.74 5.11 6.12
N GLU A 70 -8.76 5.59 6.82
CA GLU A 70 -8.63 6.70 7.75
C GLU A 70 -8.06 6.21 9.09
N TYR A 71 -7.32 7.09 9.79
CA TYR A 71 -6.82 6.88 11.15
C TYR A 71 -7.79 7.41 12.20
#